data_AF-A0A8S2VWT2-F1
#
_entry.id   AF-A0A8S2VWT2-F1
#
_cell.length_a   1.000
_cell.length_b   1.000
_cell.length_c   1.000
_cell.angle_alpha   90.00
_cell.angle_beta   90.00
_cell.angle_gamma   90.00
#
_symmetry.space_group_name_H-M   'P 1'
#
loop_
_entity.id
_entity.type
_entity.pdbx_description
1 polymer ?
#
loop_
_entity_poly.entity_id
_entity_poly.type
_entity_poly.pdbx_seq_one_letter_code
_entity_poly.pdbx_strand_id
1 'polypeptide(L)'
;ETVHGCTLNNNNNNRRLLTTNKTSVTLSCANNGYILVRTLTFGVHKTASSSCSFQPGDCTTRTTYIGMECNGLQKCNLDLNPQYLHICSQYSDYMVLDYSCLQGQSLSVCDNNVILTFPIDLKHRLLIRSPNYPHEYENALNCSCQIEAKKSMIEFLDFYLEERDEMNLCSRDYLQIEDRSYCDSKIEHNDQLISSPIVNSSIHLTFKTNDVITRKGFWLMIHSDQLIKVSCRNSFDSPFPIMTSS
;
A
#
# COMPACT_ATOMS: atom_id res chain seq x y z
N GLU A 1 -36.40 0.20 -16.24
CA GLU A 1 -35.78 1.50 -16.59
C GLU A 1 -34.27 1.32 -16.61
N THR A 2 -33.69 1.34 -17.80
CA THR A 2 -32.24 1.29 -18.02
C THR A 2 -31.63 2.64 -17.65
N VAL A 3 -30.95 2.73 -16.51
CA VAL A 3 -30.16 3.90 -16.14
C VAL A 3 -28.67 3.53 -16.25
N HIS A 4 -27.98 4.30 -17.09
CA HIS A 4 -26.70 4.00 -17.72
C HIS A 4 -25.55 3.80 -16.72
N GLY A 5 -24.95 2.61 -16.73
CA GLY A 5 -23.74 2.29 -15.96
C GLY A 5 -22.52 2.96 -16.56
N CYS A 6 -22.07 4.05 -15.95
CA CYS A 6 -20.90 4.75 -16.45
C CYS A 6 -19.61 3.98 -16.21
N THR A 7 -18.75 4.02 -17.23
CA THR A 7 -17.37 3.56 -17.19
C THR A 7 -16.59 4.56 -18.04
N LEU A 8 -15.87 5.51 -17.43
CA LEU A 8 -14.93 6.34 -18.19
C LEU A 8 -13.54 5.75 -18.01
N ASN A 9 -13.09 5.09 -19.08
CA ASN A 9 -11.73 4.59 -19.24
C ASN A 9 -10.87 5.79 -19.68
N ASN A 10 -9.70 6.02 -19.08
CA ASN A 10 -8.74 6.89 -19.75
C ASN A 10 -7.29 6.44 -19.63
N ASN A 11 -6.60 6.68 -20.74
CA ASN A 11 -5.32 6.12 -21.14
C ASN A 11 -4.17 6.48 -20.17
N ASN A 12 -3.22 5.54 -20.08
CA ASN A 12 -1.91 5.60 -19.43
C ASN A 12 -1.89 5.57 -17.88
N ASN A 13 -1.57 4.38 -17.34
CA ASN A 13 -1.13 4.03 -15.97
C ASN A 13 -2.02 4.45 -14.76
N ASN A 14 -2.75 5.57 -14.82
CA ASN A 14 -3.67 6.06 -13.80
C ASN A 14 -5.11 5.99 -14.34
N ARG A 15 -5.91 5.09 -13.77
CA ARG A 15 -7.30 4.86 -14.17
C ARG A 15 -8.22 5.50 -13.14
N ARG A 16 -9.15 6.33 -13.64
CA ARG A 16 -10.19 6.96 -12.83
C ARG A 16 -11.53 6.36 -13.21
N LEU A 17 -12.20 5.71 -12.26
CA LEU A 17 -13.50 5.09 -12.46
C LEU A 17 -14.58 5.92 -11.77
N LEU A 18 -15.65 6.23 -12.48
CA LEU A 18 -16.83 6.88 -11.94
C LEU A 18 -18.03 5.97 -12.14
N THR A 19 -18.78 5.76 -11.05
CA THR A 19 -19.95 4.89 -11.06
C THR A 19 -21.14 5.54 -10.36
N THR A 20 -22.31 5.36 -10.94
CA THR A 20 -23.63 5.66 -10.39
C THR A 20 -24.40 4.34 -10.33
N ASN A 21 -25.06 4.05 -9.22
CA ASN A 21 -25.93 2.87 -9.05
C ASN A 21 -25.27 1.48 -9.21
N LYS A 22 -23.94 1.34 -9.16
CA LYS A 22 -23.28 0.03 -8.99
C LYS A 22 -22.95 -0.20 -7.54
N THR A 23 -23.32 -1.38 -7.03
CA THR A 23 -22.98 -1.84 -5.68
C THR A 23 -21.62 -2.54 -5.62
N SER A 24 -21.02 -2.90 -6.76
CA SER A 24 -19.68 -3.48 -6.78
C SER A 24 -18.93 -3.25 -8.10
N VAL A 25 -17.61 -3.36 -8.06
CA VAL A 25 -16.73 -3.36 -9.24
C VAL A 25 -15.56 -4.33 -9.09
N THR A 26 -15.19 -4.99 -10.17
CA THR A 26 -13.95 -5.79 -10.24
C THR A 26 -12.81 -4.95 -10.81
N LEU A 27 -11.75 -4.78 -10.02
CA LEU A 27 -10.47 -4.24 -10.47
C LEU A 27 -9.55 -5.37 -10.91
N SER A 28 -8.80 -5.15 -11.99
CA SER A 28 -7.77 -6.08 -12.43
C SER A 28 -6.65 -5.37 -13.18
N CYS A 29 -5.42 -5.79 -12.89
CA CYS A 29 -4.22 -5.35 -13.59
C CYS A 29 -3.69 -6.44 -14.51
N ALA A 30 -3.26 -6.05 -15.71
CA ALA A 30 -2.66 -6.97 -16.68
C ALA A 30 -1.17 -7.19 -16.38
N ASN A 31 -0.57 -8.21 -17.01
CA ASN A 31 0.87 -8.51 -16.97
C ASN A 31 1.41 -8.72 -15.54
N ASN A 32 0.63 -9.37 -14.67
CA ASN A 32 0.98 -9.60 -13.26
C ASN A 32 1.20 -8.31 -12.44
N GLY A 33 0.69 -7.17 -12.92
CA GLY A 33 0.74 -5.91 -12.18
C GLY A 33 -0.15 -5.91 -10.94
N TYR A 34 0.12 -5.00 -10.02
CA TYR A 34 -0.56 -4.88 -8.73
C TYR A 34 -1.44 -3.63 -8.71
N ILE A 35 -2.62 -3.76 -8.12
CA ILE A 35 -3.56 -2.65 -7.93
C ILE A 35 -3.00 -1.72 -6.85
N LEU A 36 -3.01 -0.41 -7.12
CA LEU A 36 -2.83 0.65 -6.14
C LEU A 36 -4.01 1.61 -6.24
N VAL A 37 -4.96 1.49 -5.33
CA VAL A 37 -6.01 2.47 -5.07
C VAL A 37 -5.40 3.65 -4.32
N ARG A 38 -5.52 4.84 -4.91
CA ARG A 38 -5.00 6.09 -4.32
C ARG A 38 -6.08 6.80 -3.52
N THR A 39 -7.27 6.92 -4.10
CA THR A 39 -8.39 7.64 -3.49
C THR A 39 -9.72 7.04 -3.90
N LEU A 40 -10.63 6.93 -2.93
CA LEU A 40 -12.04 6.70 -3.17
C LEU A 40 -12.83 7.88 -2.62
N THR A 41 -13.64 8.50 -3.47
CA THR A 41 -14.45 9.68 -3.12
C THR A 41 -15.91 9.34 -3.35
N PHE A 42 -16.72 9.53 -2.33
CA PHE A 42 -18.18 9.46 -2.42
C PHE A 42 -18.72 10.87 -2.62
N GLY A 43 -19.76 11.01 -3.44
CA GLY A 43 -20.37 12.31 -3.71
C GLY A 43 -21.87 12.26 -3.85
N VAL A 44 -22.49 13.42 -3.60
CA VAL A 44 -23.91 13.70 -3.74
C VAL A 44 -24.04 14.88 -4.69
N HIS A 45 -24.90 14.74 -5.71
CA HIS A 45 -25.09 15.81 -6.67
C HIS A 45 -25.89 16.96 -6.07
N LYS A 46 -25.46 18.21 -6.29
CA LYS A 46 -26.21 19.40 -5.81
C LYS A 46 -27.56 19.57 -6.50
N THR A 47 -27.64 19.18 -7.76
CA THR A 47 -28.87 19.16 -8.56
C THR A 47 -29.03 17.77 -9.17
N ALA A 48 -30.24 17.23 -9.20
CA ALA A 48 -30.53 15.92 -9.78
C ALA A 48 -29.86 15.78 -11.15
N SER A 49 -28.86 14.91 -11.22
CA SER A 49 -27.99 14.74 -12.38
C SER A 49 -27.74 13.25 -12.56
N SER A 50 -27.92 12.78 -13.78
CA SER A 50 -27.48 11.44 -14.19
C SER A 50 -26.05 11.45 -14.77
N SER A 51 -25.32 12.57 -14.60
CA SER A 51 -23.97 12.72 -15.11
C SER A 51 -22.99 11.95 -14.22
N CYS A 52 -22.11 11.18 -14.85
CA CYS A 52 -21.10 10.40 -14.15
C CYS A 52 -19.79 11.15 -14.01
N SER A 53 -19.89 12.40 -13.58
CA SER A 53 -18.76 13.32 -13.42
C SER A 53 -19.03 14.28 -12.29
N PHE A 54 -17.99 14.53 -11.50
CA PHE A 54 -17.98 15.56 -10.46
C PHE A 54 -18.47 16.89 -11.02
N GLN A 55 -19.50 17.47 -10.41
CA GLN A 55 -19.97 18.81 -10.75
C GLN A 55 -19.46 19.83 -9.72
N PRO A 56 -19.08 21.04 -10.16
CA PRO A 56 -18.75 22.12 -9.23
C PRO A 56 -19.89 22.37 -8.23
N GLY A 57 -19.57 22.28 -6.94
CA GLY A 57 -20.53 22.47 -5.86
C GLY A 57 -21.22 21.19 -5.37
N ASP A 58 -20.88 20.02 -5.92
CA ASP A 58 -21.27 18.73 -5.32
C ASP A 58 -20.68 18.59 -3.92
N CYS A 59 -21.43 17.91 -3.05
CA CYS A 59 -20.96 17.56 -1.72
C CYS A 59 -20.20 16.24 -1.79
N THR A 60 -18.94 16.21 -1.34
CA THR A 60 -18.08 15.03 -1.46
C THR A 60 -17.33 14.73 -0.17
N THR A 61 -17.04 13.46 0.07
CA THR A 61 -16.10 13.02 1.09
C THR A 61 -15.13 11.99 0.52
N ARG A 62 -13.86 12.08 0.94
CA ARG A 62 -12.85 11.10 0.59
C ARG A 62 -12.74 10.07 1.72
N THR A 63 -12.66 8.80 1.37
CA THR A 63 -12.27 7.74 2.28
C THR A 63 -10.93 7.15 1.87
N THR A 64 -10.21 6.63 2.87
CA THR A 64 -8.96 5.90 2.70
C THR A 64 -9.08 4.45 3.14
N TYR A 65 -10.20 4.02 3.73
CA TYR A 65 -10.33 2.65 4.25
C TYR A 65 -11.05 1.71 3.28
N ILE A 66 -12.03 2.20 2.50
CA ILE A 66 -12.68 1.42 1.44
C ILE A 66 -11.87 1.57 0.16
N GLY A 67 -11.61 0.47 -0.54
CA GLY A 67 -10.80 0.41 -1.75
C GLY A 67 -9.36 -0.03 -1.50
N MET A 68 -8.75 0.39 -0.38
CA MET A 68 -7.33 0.10 -0.09
C MET A 68 -7.08 -1.37 0.23
N GLU A 69 -8.10 -2.15 0.60
CA GLU A 69 -8.05 -3.61 0.70
C GLU A 69 -7.63 -4.30 -0.61
N CYS A 70 -7.80 -3.63 -1.76
CA CYS A 70 -7.32 -4.14 -3.03
C CYS A 70 -5.83 -3.88 -3.30
N ASN A 71 -5.17 -3.04 -2.49
CA ASN A 71 -3.78 -2.67 -2.72
C ASN A 71 -2.89 -3.92 -2.67
N GLY A 72 -2.02 -4.08 -3.66
CA GLY A 72 -1.12 -5.24 -3.74
C GLY A 72 -1.77 -6.52 -4.27
N LEU A 73 -3.06 -6.52 -4.63
CA LEU A 73 -3.69 -7.62 -5.35
C LEU A 73 -3.62 -7.41 -6.86
N GLN A 74 -3.60 -8.50 -7.63
CA GLN A 74 -3.66 -8.43 -9.10
C GLN A 74 -5.10 -8.27 -9.60
N LYS A 75 -6.06 -8.81 -8.85
CA LYS A 75 -7.50 -8.76 -9.10
C LYS A 75 -8.24 -8.66 -7.78
N CYS A 76 -9.26 -7.82 -7.71
CA CYS A 76 -10.00 -7.56 -6.47
C CYS A 76 -11.43 -7.15 -6.80
N ASN A 77 -12.39 -7.58 -5.98
CA ASN A 77 -13.78 -7.14 -6.06
C ASN A 77 -14.03 -6.14 -4.94
N LEU A 78 -14.47 -4.94 -5.29
CA LEU A 78 -14.83 -3.88 -4.35
C LEU A 78 -16.33 -3.74 -4.26
N ASP A 79 -16.84 -3.80 -3.04
CA ASP A 79 -18.21 -3.44 -2.75
C ASP A 79 -18.31 -1.92 -2.54
N LEU A 80 -19.06 -1.30 -3.42
CA LEU A 80 -19.24 0.13 -3.58
C LEU A 80 -20.67 0.51 -3.20
N ASN A 81 -21.13 0.03 -2.04
CA ASN A 81 -22.45 0.38 -1.53
C ASN A 81 -22.51 1.88 -1.21
N PRO A 82 -23.64 2.56 -1.49
CA PRO A 82 -23.84 3.96 -1.12
C PRO A 82 -23.51 4.20 0.35
N GLN A 83 -22.70 5.22 0.62
CA GLN A 83 -22.30 5.60 1.98
C GLN A 83 -23.09 6.81 2.44
N TYR A 84 -23.50 6.82 3.71
CA TYR A 84 -24.13 8.00 4.29
C TYR A 84 -23.09 9.08 4.56
N LEU A 85 -23.21 10.22 3.89
CA LEU A 85 -22.25 11.31 4.01
C LEU A 85 -22.79 12.31 5.03
N HIS A 86 -22.29 12.26 6.28
CA HIS A 86 -22.73 13.15 7.34
C HIS A 86 -22.65 14.65 6.96
N ILE A 87 -21.59 15.05 6.26
CA ILE A 87 -21.40 16.42 5.77
C ILE A 87 -22.45 16.84 4.72
N CYS A 88 -23.02 15.88 4.00
CA CYS A 88 -24.07 16.11 3.00
C CYS A 88 -25.47 15.82 3.55
N SER A 89 -25.57 15.19 4.73
CA SER A 89 -26.82 14.66 5.31
C SER A 89 -27.62 13.74 4.36
N GLN A 90 -26.93 13.07 3.44
CA GLN A 90 -27.52 12.25 2.38
C GLN A 90 -26.62 11.05 2.05
N TYR A 91 -27.21 9.99 1.49
CA TYR A 91 -26.43 8.90 0.90
C TYR A 91 -25.79 9.34 -0.40
N SER A 92 -24.59 8.86 -0.67
CA SER A 92 -23.87 9.14 -1.91
C SER A 92 -24.62 8.64 -3.16
N ASP A 93 -24.72 9.48 -4.18
CA ASP A 93 -25.30 9.14 -5.48
C ASP A 93 -24.25 8.57 -6.44
N TYR A 94 -22.98 8.93 -6.24
CA TYR A 94 -21.87 8.49 -7.06
C TYR A 94 -20.60 8.25 -6.27
N MET A 95 -19.69 7.51 -6.91
CA MET A 95 -18.37 7.20 -6.41
C MET A 95 -17.32 7.44 -7.48
N VAL A 96 -16.16 7.94 -7.05
CA VAL A 96 -14.98 8.18 -7.87
C VAL A 96 -13.82 7.42 -7.26
N LEU A 97 -13.32 6.43 -7.99
CA LEU A 97 -12.18 5.61 -7.59
C LEU A 97 -10.99 5.93 -8.50
N ASP A 98 -9.92 6.45 -7.91
CA ASP A 98 -8.64 6.64 -8.59
C ASP A 98 -7.69 5.50 -8.21
N TYR A 99 -7.29 4.72 -9.21
CA TYR A 99 -6.36 3.62 -9.01
C TYR A 99 -5.34 3.53 -10.14
N SER A 100 -4.25 2.82 -9.91
CA SER A 100 -3.20 2.58 -10.89
C SER A 100 -2.77 1.12 -10.86
N CYS A 101 -2.18 0.66 -11.96
CA CYS A 101 -1.56 -0.66 -12.02
C CYS A 101 -0.06 -0.50 -11.94
N LEU A 102 0.52 -0.90 -10.81
CA LEU A 102 1.96 -0.91 -10.61
C LEU A 102 2.57 -2.15 -11.25
N GLN A 103 3.60 -1.94 -12.05
CA GLN A 103 4.42 -3.00 -12.63
C GLN A 103 5.75 -3.03 -11.89
N GLY A 104 6.16 -4.21 -11.45
CA GLY A 104 7.40 -4.39 -10.72
C GLY A 104 7.46 -5.76 -10.06
N GLN A 105 8.65 -6.20 -9.69
CA GLN A 105 8.80 -7.39 -8.87
C GLN A 105 8.36 -7.08 -7.44
N SER A 106 7.62 -7.99 -6.82
CA SER A 106 7.19 -7.90 -5.43
C SER A 106 7.90 -8.95 -4.60
N LEU A 107 8.38 -8.55 -3.43
CA LEU A 107 9.14 -9.37 -2.49
C LEU A 107 8.64 -9.13 -1.06
N SER A 108 8.51 -10.18 -0.26
CA SER A 108 8.33 -9.99 1.18
C SER A 108 9.67 -9.71 1.85
N VAL A 109 9.68 -8.82 2.85
CA VAL A 109 10.85 -8.58 3.71
C VAL A 109 11.36 -9.87 4.41
N CYS A 110 10.49 -10.88 4.55
CA CYS A 110 10.79 -12.15 5.19
C CYS A 110 11.15 -13.29 4.21
N ASP A 111 11.18 -13.03 2.89
CA ASP A 111 11.52 -14.05 1.89
C ASP A 111 13.02 -14.33 1.92
N ASN A 112 13.40 -15.50 2.45
CA ASN A 112 14.81 -15.95 2.49
C ASN A 112 15.34 -16.22 1.07
N ASN A 113 16.62 -15.88 0.82
CA ASN A 113 17.41 -16.26 -0.37
C ASN A 113 17.06 -15.59 -1.72
N VAL A 114 16.48 -14.39 -1.70
CA VAL A 114 16.21 -13.66 -2.94
C VAL A 114 17.36 -12.70 -3.27
N ILE A 115 18.16 -13.02 -4.31
CA ILE A 115 19.05 -12.06 -4.99
C ILE A 115 18.42 -11.74 -6.35
N LEU A 116 17.77 -10.59 -6.47
CA LEU A 116 17.27 -10.11 -7.76
C LEU A 116 18.30 -9.17 -8.39
N THR A 117 18.66 -9.44 -9.63
CA THR A 117 19.52 -8.57 -10.45
C THR A 117 18.84 -8.33 -11.79
N PHE A 118 18.44 -7.09 -12.07
CA PHE A 118 17.69 -6.71 -13.29
C PHE A 118 18.59 -6.00 -14.31
N PRO A 119 18.67 -6.43 -15.59
CA PRO A 119 19.27 -5.62 -16.63
C PRO A 119 18.23 -4.91 -17.52
N ILE A 120 18.46 -3.58 -17.67
CA ILE A 120 18.29 -2.70 -18.85
C ILE A 120 16.85 -2.32 -19.30
N ASP A 121 16.58 -1.01 -19.16
CA ASP A 121 15.64 -0.13 -19.93
C ASP A 121 14.26 0.24 -19.35
N LEU A 122 13.97 -0.01 -18.08
CA LEU A 122 12.79 0.55 -17.40
C LEU A 122 13.22 1.12 -16.04
N LYS A 123 12.69 2.29 -15.64
CA LYS A 123 12.84 2.84 -14.27
C LYS A 123 12.73 1.68 -13.26
N HIS A 124 13.84 1.35 -12.59
CA HIS A 124 13.90 0.14 -11.78
C HIS A 124 13.00 0.37 -10.56
N ARG A 125 12.00 -0.50 -10.42
CA ARG A 125 11.04 -0.49 -9.31
C ARG A 125 11.05 -1.85 -8.64
N LEU A 126 11.31 -1.85 -7.34
CA LEU A 126 11.13 -3.03 -6.49
C LEU A 126 10.00 -2.73 -5.50
N LEU A 127 9.05 -3.64 -5.41
CA LEU A 127 7.99 -3.58 -4.42
C LEU A 127 8.40 -4.47 -3.24
N ILE A 128 8.44 -3.90 -2.03
CA ILE A 128 8.72 -4.65 -0.80
C ILE A 128 7.50 -4.58 0.09
N ARG A 129 7.11 -5.72 0.66
CA ARG A 129 5.95 -5.81 1.56
C ARG A 129 6.25 -6.62 2.81
N SER A 130 5.42 -6.44 3.85
CA SER A 130 5.35 -7.41 4.94
C SER A 130 4.88 -8.77 4.41
N PRO A 131 5.16 -9.89 5.10
CA PRO A 131 4.56 -11.18 4.77
C PRO A 131 3.02 -11.06 4.79
N ASN A 132 2.37 -11.86 3.95
CA ASN A 132 0.91 -11.95 3.77
C ASN A 132 0.18 -10.68 3.27
N TYR A 133 0.83 -9.51 3.19
CA TYR A 133 0.21 -8.28 2.70
C TYR A 133 -0.52 -8.50 1.35
N PRO A 134 -1.79 -8.04 1.21
CA PRO A 134 -2.51 -7.10 2.09
C PRO A 134 -3.25 -7.74 3.28
N HIS A 135 -3.11 -9.04 3.51
CA HIS A 135 -3.59 -9.68 4.73
C HIS A 135 -2.64 -9.42 5.89
N GLU A 136 -3.10 -9.72 7.09
CA GLU A 136 -2.32 -9.46 8.30
C GLU A 136 -1.01 -10.25 8.35
N TYR A 137 0.05 -9.60 8.82
CA TYR A 137 1.32 -10.25 9.09
C TYR A 137 1.23 -11.18 10.31
N GLU A 138 2.22 -12.04 10.48
CA GLU A 138 2.31 -12.93 11.65
C GLU A 138 3.01 -12.27 12.84
N ASN A 139 2.77 -12.83 14.02
CA ASN A 139 3.49 -12.50 15.24
C ASN A 139 4.94 -13.01 15.21
N ALA A 140 5.78 -12.45 16.09
CA ALA A 140 7.16 -12.87 16.36
C ALA A 140 8.07 -12.89 15.12
N LEU A 141 7.90 -11.93 14.21
CA LEU A 141 8.76 -11.73 13.06
C LEU A 141 9.99 -10.92 13.45
N ASN A 142 11.13 -11.28 12.87
CA ASN A 142 12.33 -10.46 12.87
C ASN A 142 13.06 -10.66 11.53
N CYS A 143 12.58 -9.89 10.55
CA CYS A 143 13.02 -9.96 9.17
C CYS A 143 13.81 -8.72 8.80
N SER A 144 14.86 -8.87 8.02
CA SER A 144 15.67 -7.75 7.55
C SER A 144 16.00 -7.88 6.08
N CYS A 145 16.03 -6.76 5.38
CA CYS A 145 16.52 -6.68 4.01
C CYS A 145 17.61 -5.61 3.91
N GLN A 146 18.63 -5.94 3.13
CA GLN A 146 19.64 -5.01 2.65
C GLN A 146 19.39 -4.71 1.18
N ILE A 147 19.23 -3.44 0.83
CA ILE A 147 18.97 -2.97 -0.53
C ILE A 147 20.13 -2.11 -1.00
N GLU A 148 20.90 -2.60 -1.96
CA GLU A 148 21.96 -1.83 -2.59
C GLU A 148 21.43 -1.17 -3.87
N ALA A 149 21.47 0.16 -3.89
CA ALA A 149 21.10 0.96 -5.05
C ALA A 149 21.94 2.24 -5.09
N LYS A 150 22.35 2.68 -6.29
CA LYS A 150 23.20 3.88 -6.41
C LYS A 150 22.49 5.16 -5.99
N LYS A 151 21.22 5.30 -6.37
CA LYS A 151 20.35 6.41 -5.99
C LYS A 151 18.95 5.85 -5.88
N SER A 152 18.39 5.84 -4.68
CA SER A 152 17.09 5.25 -4.42
C SER A 152 16.19 6.17 -3.60
N MET A 153 14.89 6.00 -3.82
CA MET A 153 13.82 6.63 -3.06
C MET A 153 12.82 5.55 -2.65
N ILE A 154 12.43 5.53 -1.38
CA ILE A 154 11.39 4.66 -0.86
C ILE A 154 10.10 5.46 -0.76
N GLU A 155 9.04 4.96 -1.38
CA GLU A 155 7.68 5.48 -1.29
C GLU A 155 6.82 4.49 -0.49
N PHE A 156 6.14 4.97 0.55
CA PHE A 156 5.10 4.20 1.22
C PHE A 156 3.84 4.17 0.35
N LEU A 157 3.45 2.99 -0.11
CA LEU A 157 2.21 2.80 -0.90
C LEU A 157 1.02 2.49 -0.01
N ASP A 158 1.25 1.69 1.03
CA ASP A 158 0.28 1.40 2.07
C ASP A 158 1.01 1.00 3.36
N PHE A 159 0.42 1.32 4.51
CA PHE A 159 1.07 1.13 5.80
C PHE A 159 0.04 1.11 6.95
N TYR A 160 0.04 0.03 7.73
CA TYR A 160 -0.62 -0.02 9.03
C TYR A 160 -0.02 -1.14 9.88
N LEU A 161 0.67 -0.76 10.95
CA LEU A 161 1.19 -1.65 12.00
C LEU A 161 0.52 -1.37 13.34
N GLU A 162 0.80 -2.21 14.35
CA GLU A 162 0.34 -1.94 15.72
C GLU A 162 0.68 -0.51 16.14
N GLU A 163 -0.23 0.10 16.90
CA GLU A 163 -0.10 1.46 17.40
C GLU A 163 1.06 1.58 18.40
N ARG A 164 1.51 2.83 18.60
CA ARG A 164 2.58 3.16 19.56
C ARG A 164 2.25 2.66 20.97
N ASP A 165 3.31 2.37 21.72
CA ASP A 165 3.19 2.03 23.14
C ASP A 165 2.77 3.23 24.01
N GLU A 166 2.66 2.98 25.32
CA GLU A 166 2.29 3.98 26.32
C GLU A 166 3.29 5.16 26.40
N MET A 167 4.51 4.98 25.88
CA MET A 167 5.55 5.99 25.82
C MET A 167 5.59 6.74 24.48
N ASN A 168 4.62 6.50 23.59
CA ASN A 168 4.59 7.01 22.22
C ASN A 168 5.77 6.55 21.35
N LEU A 169 6.28 5.33 21.58
CA LEU A 169 7.34 4.72 20.80
C LEU A 169 6.82 3.56 19.95
N CYS A 170 7.45 3.34 18.80
CA CYS A 170 7.23 2.16 17.95
C CYS A 170 8.06 0.98 18.46
N SER A 171 7.78 0.54 19.70
CA SER A 171 8.54 -0.52 20.39
C SER A 171 7.94 -1.91 20.26
N ARG A 172 6.65 -1.99 19.88
CA ARG A 172 5.88 -3.22 19.70
C ARG A 172 6.14 -3.78 18.30
N ASP A 173 5.31 -3.41 17.33
CA ASP A 173 5.52 -3.71 15.93
C ASP A 173 6.08 -2.49 15.21
N TYR A 174 7.14 -2.69 14.42
CA TYR A 174 7.73 -1.60 13.69
C TYR A 174 8.39 -2.06 12.39
N LEU A 175 8.31 -1.17 11.40
CA LEU A 175 9.20 -1.16 10.26
C LEU A 175 10.28 -0.11 10.54
N GLN A 176 11.52 -0.54 10.61
CA GLN A 176 12.67 0.34 10.70
C GLN A 176 13.31 0.50 9.32
N ILE A 177 13.56 1.75 8.94
CA ILE A 177 14.30 2.14 7.73
C ILE A 177 15.48 2.98 8.20
N GLU A 178 16.70 2.48 8.05
CA GLU A 178 17.89 3.05 8.69
C GLU A 178 17.68 3.24 10.21
N ASP A 179 17.79 4.48 10.69
CA ASP A 179 17.69 4.83 12.10
C ASP A 179 16.26 5.22 12.53
N ARG A 180 15.27 5.12 11.64
CA ARG A 180 13.89 5.55 11.91
C ARG A 180 12.93 4.38 11.96
N SER A 181 12.14 4.33 13.02
CA SER A 181 11.09 3.31 13.22
C SER A 181 9.71 3.88 12.95
N TYR A 182 8.91 3.16 12.18
CA TYR A 182 7.55 3.51 11.78
C TYR A 182 6.58 2.46 12.31
N CYS A 183 5.43 2.91 12.82
CA CYS A 183 4.32 2.11 13.31
C CYS A 183 3.02 2.93 13.19
N ASP A 184 1.87 2.42 13.69
CA ASP A 184 0.54 3.04 13.49
C ASP A 184 0.11 3.01 11.99
N SER A 185 -0.88 3.80 11.63
CA SER A 185 -1.54 3.90 10.32
C SER A 185 -1.10 5.13 9.52
N LYS A 186 -0.30 6.01 10.11
CA LYS A 186 0.09 7.30 9.51
C LYS A 186 1.59 7.43 9.42
N ILE A 187 2.08 7.65 8.21
CA ILE A 187 3.44 8.10 7.95
C ILE A 187 3.47 9.62 8.02
N GLU A 188 4.45 10.18 8.73
CA GLU A 188 4.63 11.62 8.81
C GLU A 188 4.86 12.21 7.41
N HIS A 189 4.35 13.41 7.15
CA HIS A 189 4.37 14.00 5.79
C HIS A 189 5.80 14.11 5.22
N ASN A 190 6.81 14.29 6.06
CA ASN A 190 8.20 14.39 5.65
C ASN A 190 8.84 13.03 5.30
N ASP A 191 8.21 11.92 5.71
CA ASP A 191 8.74 10.57 5.57
C ASP A 191 7.98 9.74 4.51
N GLN A 192 7.00 10.33 3.82
CA GLN A 192 6.30 9.66 2.71
C GLN A 192 7.26 9.24 1.58
N LEU A 193 8.34 10.00 1.40
CA LEU A 193 9.42 9.72 0.46
C LEU A 193 10.76 9.79 1.20
N ILE A 194 11.42 8.64 1.35
CA ILE A 194 12.75 8.57 1.96
C ILE A 194 13.76 8.44 0.84
N SER A 195 14.56 9.48 0.60
CA SER A 195 15.64 9.45 -0.39
C SER A 195 16.97 9.10 0.27
N SER A 196 17.76 8.24 -0.37
CA SER A 196 19.15 8.09 0.06
C SER A 196 19.96 9.34 -0.28
N PRO A 197 20.65 9.97 0.69
CA PRO A 197 21.49 11.14 0.45
C PRO A 197 22.82 10.77 -0.23
N ILE A 198 23.23 9.50 -0.22
CA ILE A 198 24.57 9.06 -0.63
C ILE A 198 24.52 8.16 -1.86
N VAL A 199 25.35 8.48 -2.84
CA VAL A 199 25.56 7.67 -4.05
C VAL A 199 26.24 6.35 -3.66
N ASN A 200 25.64 5.21 -4.01
CA ASN A 200 26.07 3.84 -3.63
C ASN A 200 25.85 3.46 -2.14
N SER A 201 24.80 3.98 -1.51
CA SER A 201 24.40 3.52 -0.17
C SER A 201 23.67 2.18 -0.20
N SER A 202 23.87 1.40 0.84
CA SER A 202 22.98 0.29 1.21
C SER A 202 21.85 0.85 2.08
N ILE A 203 20.60 0.47 1.79
CA ILE A 203 19.46 0.74 2.67
C ILE A 203 19.13 -0.50 3.50
N HIS A 204 19.02 -0.34 4.81
CA HIS A 204 18.62 -1.36 5.76
C HIS A 204 17.15 -1.21 6.15
N LEU A 205 16.37 -2.25 5.86
CA LEU A 205 15.01 -2.42 6.32
C LEU A 205 14.96 -3.52 7.38
N THR A 206 14.31 -3.27 8.51
CA THR A 206 14.04 -4.31 9.52
C THR A 206 12.55 -4.25 9.87
N PHE A 207 11.87 -5.39 9.78
CA PHE A 207 10.49 -5.54 10.23
C PHE A 207 10.44 -6.48 11.41
N LYS A 208 9.97 -5.97 12.55
CA LYS A 208 9.87 -6.72 13.80
C LYS A 208 8.46 -6.64 14.36
N THR A 209 7.96 -7.76 14.88
CA THR A 209 6.64 -7.85 15.50
C THR A 209 6.68 -8.56 16.86
N ASN A 210 5.73 -8.23 17.73
CA ASN A 210 5.52 -8.90 19.02
C ASN A 210 4.59 -10.13 18.87
N ASP A 211 4.05 -10.64 19.98
CA ASP A 211 3.18 -11.82 20.03
C ASP A 211 1.69 -11.51 20.28
N VAL A 212 1.26 -10.26 20.16
CA VAL A 212 -0.05 -9.80 20.62
C VAL A 212 -0.98 -9.39 19.48
N ILE A 213 -0.65 -8.32 18.76
CA ILE A 213 -1.58 -7.65 17.84
C ILE A 213 -0.99 -7.56 16.44
N THR A 214 -1.73 -8.04 15.45
CA THR A 214 -1.37 -7.92 14.03
C THR A 214 -2.22 -6.87 13.31
N ARG A 215 -1.71 -6.40 12.18
CA ARG A 215 -2.38 -5.49 11.23
C ARG A 215 -2.03 -5.90 9.81
N LYS A 216 -2.58 -5.21 8.80
CA LYS A 216 -2.33 -5.52 7.37
C LYS A 216 -0.87 -5.40 6.94
N GLY A 217 -0.04 -4.68 7.69
CA GLY A 217 1.38 -4.53 7.39
C GLY A 217 1.68 -3.37 6.46
N PHE A 218 2.66 -3.54 5.57
CA PHE A 218 3.15 -2.48 4.71
C PHE A 218 3.41 -2.92 3.28
N TRP A 219 3.37 -1.95 2.37
CA TRP A 219 3.77 -2.08 0.99
C TRP A 219 4.52 -0.83 0.55
N LEU A 220 5.76 -1.02 0.11
CA LEU A 220 6.69 0.02 -0.29
C LEU A 220 7.07 -0.14 -1.74
N MET A 221 7.42 0.98 -2.38
CA MET A 221 8.08 0.98 -3.68
C MET A 221 9.44 1.65 -3.57
N ILE A 222 10.47 0.93 -4.02
CA ILE A 222 11.82 1.44 -4.16
C ILE A 222 12.00 1.87 -5.61
N HIS A 223 12.20 3.16 -5.81
CA HIS A 223 12.57 3.74 -7.10
C HIS A 223 14.08 3.84 -7.20
N SER A 224 14.68 3.40 -8.29
CA SER A 224 16.08 3.68 -8.59
C SER A 224 16.33 3.95 -10.07
N ASP A 225 17.25 4.86 -10.33
CA ASP A 225 17.77 5.12 -11.68
C ASP A 225 18.76 4.03 -12.13
N GLN A 226 19.13 3.11 -11.24
CA GLN A 226 20.09 2.04 -11.48
C GLN A 226 19.59 0.68 -10.98
N LEU A 227 20.39 -0.35 -11.24
CA LEU A 227 20.18 -1.69 -10.74
C LEU A 227 19.98 -1.67 -9.20
N ILE A 228 18.92 -2.34 -8.76
CA ILE A 228 18.65 -2.64 -7.36
C ILE A 228 19.11 -4.07 -7.10
N LYS A 229 19.94 -4.26 -6.07
CA LYS A 229 20.18 -5.58 -5.48
C LYS A 229 19.51 -5.61 -4.12
N VAL A 230 18.85 -6.71 -3.81
CA VAL A 230 18.20 -6.92 -2.52
C VAL A 230 18.67 -8.26 -1.95
N SER A 231 18.82 -8.32 -0.64
CA SER A 231 19.13 -9.52 0.12
C SER A 231 18.33 -9.49 1.40
N CYS A 232 17.45 -10.46 1.60
CA CYS A 232 16.57 -10.54 2.77
C CYS A 232 16.89 -11.78 3.61
N ARG A 233 16.69 -11.65 4.93
CA ARG A 233 16.93 -12.69 5.92
C ARG A 233 15.82 -12.65 6.96
N ASN A 234 15.30 -13.81 7.30
CA ASN A 234 14.42 -14.01 8.42
C ASN A 234 15.19 -14.71 9.54
N SER A 235 15.35 -14.04 10.67
CA SER A 235 15.80 -14.63 11.92
C SER A 235 14.60 -14.65 12.86
N PHE A 236 13.99 -15.79 13.10
CA PHE A 236 12.96 -15.88 14.14
C PHE A 236 13.59 -15.47 15.48
N ASP A 237 13.04 -14.45 16.13
CA ASP A 237 13.28 -14.23 17.56
C ASP A 237 12.61 -15.40 18.27
N SER A 238 13.34 -16.51 18.46
CA SER A 238 12.87 -17.59 19.32
C SER A 238 12.69 -17.01 20.72
N PRO A 239 11.47 -16.99 21.30
CA PRO A 239 11.28 -16.52 22.67
C PRO A 239 11.89 -17.50 23.70
N PHE A 240 12.46 -18.62 23.25
CA PHE A 240 13.14 -19.58 24.11
C PHE A 240 14.61 -19.75 23.71
N PRO A 241 15.56 -19.61 24.65
CA PRO A 241 16.93 -20.00 24.39
C PRO A 241 16.97 -21.49 24.02
N ILE A 242 17.63 -21.81 22.91
CA ILE A 242 17.93 -23.18 22.53
C ILE A 242 18.75 -23.79 23.67
N MET A 243 18.13 -24.63 24.50
CA MET A 243 18.87 -25.46 25.44
C MET A 243 19.71 -26.44 24.62
N THR A 244 21.00 -26.15 24.48
CA THR A 244 21.97 -27.13 24.00
C THR A 244 22.03 -28.26 25.03
N SER A 245 21.51 -29.44 24.67
CA SER A 245 21.74 -30.65 25.45
C SER A 245 23.20 -31.07 25.28
N SER A 246 23.94 -31.04 26.39
CA SER A 246 25.25 -31.68 26.56
C SER A 246 25.15 -33.20 26.54
#